data_AF-A0A957BAY9-F1
#
_entry.id   AF-A0A957BAY9-F1
#
_cell.length_a   1.000
_cell.length_b   1.000
_cell.length_c   1.000
_cell.angle_alpha   90.00
_cell.angle_beta   90.00
_cell.angle_gamma   90.00
#
_symmetry.space_group_name_H-M   'P 1'
#
loop_
_entity.id
_entity.type
_entity.pdbx_description
1 polymer ?
#
loop_
_entity_poly.entity_id
_entity_poly.type
_entity_poly.pdbx_seq_one_letter_code
_entity_poly.pdbx_strand_id
1 'polypeptide(L)'
;EWRLSTGEKPLMAATRSGLRFGKSFARTRRLPEEGDLGRDTIMQVVAGWQQRDESWHLGLIVTPSLAEERGSRWCELAAWPDPDQEQYLDLVKEAGRGLSTVLGLPFHVVPPKEPQPAPPPPPLPDLPISSGLWTLEPVKMGETSKKGTPVQPGQLVLVRSGQWMRQKLMRALWYLFWLIVYVILSVATLTSEIALPNAGTLLPNPEILPYLGLATAVLLGVLVLGNVIHALIAIKTIVIDPTSRSISAYAGKSRKWQQSVPDIQSIYVSEMVKKKSNDPTVEHGEINLHLGGGKFFHVMQQGQADTNDTAPRSANKPRRQADAIMPLTRDMLHSHLQSIGLHIAEALHAPCWYDMRIK
;
A
#
# COMPACT_ATOMS: atom_id res chain seq x y z
N GLU A 1 55.13 6.00 7.49
CA GLU A 1 54.03 5.53 8.35
C GLU A 1 52.80 6.35 7.97
N TRP A 2 51.64 5.72 7.81
CA TRP A 2 50.37 6.43 7.53
C TRP A 2 49.53 6.44 8.80
N ARG A 3 48.78 7.50 9.09
CA ARG A 3 48.00 7.63 10.33
C ARG A 3 46.61 8.19 10.06
N LEU A 4 45.60 7.57 10.66
CA LEU A 4 44.25 8.13 10.80
C LEU A 4 44.11 8.67 12.21
N SER A 5 43.75 9.95 12.37
CA SER A 5 43.66 10.60 13.68
C SER A 5 42.37 11.40 13.81
N THR A 6 41.83 11.43 15.03
CA THR A 6 40.77 12.36 15.46
C THR A 6 41.33 13.15 16.63
N GLY A 7 42.18 14.13 16.35
CA GLY A 7 42.96 14.86 17.35
C GLY A 7 44.38 14.30 17.56
N GLU A 8 44.92 14.42 18.77
CA GLU A 8 46.34 14.13 19.05
C GLU A 8 46.72 12.64 19.07
N LYS A 9 45.74 11.73 19.25
CA LYS A 9 45.99 10.28 19.28
C LYS A 9 45.56 9.62 17.97
N PRO A 10 46.44 8.83 17.31
CA PRO A 10 46.05 8.09 16.11
C PRO A 10 45.04 7.00 16.46
N LEU A 11 43.91 6.99 15.76
CA LEU A 11 42.93 5.90 15.82
C LEU A 11 43.48 4.62 15.18
N MET A 12 44.29 4.81 14.15
CA MET A 12 44.92 3.73 13.40
C MET A 12 46.24 4.21 12.78
N ALA A 13 47.22 3.33 12.70
CA ALA A 13 48.48 3.55 12.00
C ALA A 13 48.77 2.39 11.05
N ALA A 14 49.30 2.70 9.87
CA ALA A 14 49.75 1.73 8.89
C ALA A 14 51.27 1.71 8.79
N THR A 15 51.81 0.51 8.68
CA THR A 15 53.22 0.21 8.46
C THR A 15 53.34 -0.89 7.41
N ARG A 16 54.56 -1.22 6.98
CA ARG A 16 54.77 -2.31 6.02
C ARG A 16 54.34 -3.69 6.52
N SER A 17 54.27 -3.89 7.85
CA SER A 17 53.82 -5.14 8.45
C SER A 17 52.28 -5.25 8.54
N GLY A 18 51.55 -4.15 8.32
CA GLY A 18 50.09 -4.15 8.42
C GLY A 18 49.53 -2.90 9.11
N LEU A 19 48.33 -3.02 9.67
CA LEU A 19 47.66 -1.96 10.42
C LEU A 19 47.72 -2.23 11.93
N ARG A 20 47.76 -1.14 12.70
CA ARG A 20 47.53 -1.12 14.15
C ARG A 20 46.39 -0.17 14.48
N PHE A 21 45.46 -0.57 15.32
CA PHE A 21 44.26 0.20 15.65
C PHE A 21 43.81 -0.04 17.10
N GLY A 22 43.02 0.89 17.63
CA GLY A 22 42.44 0.76 18.96
C GLY A 22 41.31 -0.28 19.04
N LYS A 23 41.05 -0.83 20.24
CA LYS A 23 39.98 -1.80 20.50
C LYS A 23 38.58 -1.31 20.08
N SER A 24 38.31 -0.02 20.23
CA SER A 24 37.03 0.58 19.81
C SER A 24 36.84 0.49 18.30
N PHE A 25 37.88 0.81 17.53
CA PHE A 25 37.89 0.68 16.08
C PHE A 25 37.74 -0.79 15.67
N ALA A 26 38.47 -1.69 16.32
CA ALA A 26 38.39 -3.12 16.08
C ALA A 26 36.95 -3.63 16.20
N ARG A 27 36.29 -3.34 17.33
CA ARG A 27 34.91 -3.76 17.60
C ARG A 27 33.92 -3.22 16.56
N THR A 28 34.02 -1.93 16.20
CA THR A 28 33.11 -1.30 15.23
C THR A 28 33.27 -1.91 13.83
N ARG A 29 34.49 -2.25 13.43
CA ARG A 29 34.80 -2.81 12.09
C ARG A 29 34.88 -4.35 12.06
N ARG A 30 34.58 -4.99 13.20
CA ARG A 30 34.69 -6.44 13.45
C ARG A 30 36.10 -7.00 13.17
N LEU A 31 37.14 -6.26 13.50
CA LEU A 31 38.54 -6.71 13.35
C LEU A 31 39.01 -7.47 14.60
N PRO A 32 40.13 -8.22 14.52
CA PRO A 32 40.72 -8.88 15.68
C PRO A 32 40.95 -7.93 16.87
N GLU A 33 40.68 -8.42 18.09
CA GLU A 33 40.78 -7.60 19.31
C GLU A 33 42.23 -7.28 19.72
N GLU A 34 43.19 -8.01 19.15
CA GLU A 34 44.64 -7.83 19.36
C GLU A 34 45.11 -6.44 18.92
N GLY A 35 44.33 -5.75 18.09
CA GLY A 35 44.58 -4.37 17.69
C GLY A 35 45.57 -4.24 16.55
N ASP A 36 45.85 -5.34 15.85
CA ASP A 36 46.66 -5.39 14.65
C ASP A 36 46.01 -6.23 13.55
N LEU A 37 46.41 -5.95 12.33
CA LEU A 37 45.98 -6.66 11.13
C LEU A 37 47.19 -6.82 10.22
N GLY A 38 47.67 -8.06 10.09
CA GLY A 38 48.83 -8.41 9.29
C GLY A 38 48.65 -8.06 7.82
N ARG A 39 49.72 -7.62 7.16
CA ARG A 39 49.68 -7.21 5.74
C ARG A 39 49.16 -8.33 4.82
N ASP A 40 49.45 -9.58 5.14
CA ASP A 40 49.02 -10.79 4.43
C ASP A 40 47.49 -11.01 4.44
N THR A 41 46.80 -10.41 5.41
CA THR A 41 45.33 -10.45 5.48
C THR A 41 44.65 -9.34 4.67
N ILE A 42 45.42 -8.43 4.07
CA ILE A 42 44.93 -7.28 3.31
C ILE A 42 45.29 -7.47 1.82
N MET A 43 44.28 -7.46 0.96
CA MET A 43 44.46 -7.66 -0.48
C MET A 43 44.72 -6.35 -1.23
N GLN A 44 43.95 -5.31 -0.92
CA GLN A 44 44.03 -4.02 -1.62
C GLN A 44 43.43 -2.86 -0.83
N VAL A 45 43.85 -1.65 -1.16
CA VAL A 45 43.25 -0.40 -0.70
C VAL A 45 42.24 0.08 -1.75
N VAL A 46 41.05 0.48 -1.33
CA VAL A 46 40.00 0.91 -2.25
C VAL A 46 39.35 2.19 -1.75
N ALA A 47 39.17 3.14 -2.66
CA ALA A 47 38.33 4.32 -2.46
C ALA A 47 37.11 4.24 -3.38
N GLY A 48 35.91 4.54 -2.87
CA GLY A 48 34.69 4.48 -3.67
C GLY A 48 33.60 5.43 -3.18
N TRP A 49 32.78 5.91 -4.11
CA TRP A 49 31.62 6.73 -3.81
C TRP A 49 30.38 5.87 -3.54
N GLN A 50 29.62 6.18 -2.50
CA GLN A 50 28.37 5.52 -2.15
C GLN A 50 27.19 6.45 -2.37
N GLN A 51 26.34 6.14 -3.36
CA GLN A 51 25.21 6.98 -3.74
C GLN A 51 24.14 7.12 -2.62
N ARG A 52 24.04 6.12 -1.73
CA ARG A 52 22.99 6.08 -0.71
C ARG A 52 23.18 7.09 0.41
N ASP A 53 24.42 7.34 0.80
CA ASP A 53 24.78 8.28 1.88
C ASP A 53 25.59 9.48 1.36
N GLU A 54 25.71 9.61 0.04
CA GLU A 54 26.36 10.72 -0.64
C GLU A 54 27.76 10.99 -0.06
N SER A 55 28.58 9.94 -0.04
CA SER A 55 29.89 10.04 0.60
C SER A 55 30.97 9.22 -0.10
N TRP A 56 32.20 9.74 -0.04
CA TRP A 56 33.39 8.97 -0.40
C TRP A 56 33.82 8.11 0.77
N HIS A 57 34.13 6.85 0.50
CA HIS A 57 34.64 5.90 1.48
C HIS A 57 36.05 5.43 1.10
N LEU A 58 36.96 5.41 2.07
CA LEU A 58 38.27 4.76 1.95
C LEU A 58 38.27 3.51 2.83
N GLY A 59 38.70 2.40 2.27
CA GLY A 59 38.70 1.13 2.97
C GLY A 59 39.69 0.12 2.41
N LEU A 60 39.65 -1.07 2.99
CA LEU A 60 40.44 -2.22 2.59
C LEU A 60 39.54 -3.35 2.09
N ILE A 61 40.07 -4.12 1.17
CA ILE A 61 39.57 -5.46 0.88
C ILE A 61 40.47 -6.46 1.60
N VAL A 62 39.86 -7.24 2.49
CA VAL A 62 40.56 -8.29 3.26
C VAL A 62 40.48 -9.64 2.56
N THR A 63 41.32 -10.58 2.99
CA THR A 63 41.33 -11.96 2.49
C THR A 63 39.99 -12.68 2.75
N PRO A 64 39.67 -13.73 1.97
CA PRO A 64 38.43 -14.49 2.15
C PRO A 64 38.25 -15.08 3.56
N SER A 65 39.32 -15.55 4.21
CA SER A 65 39.28 -16.10 5.56
C SER A 65 38.80 -15.07 6.57
N LEU A 66 39.42 -13.89 6.61
CA LEU A 66 39.01 -12.81 7.50
C LEU A 66 37.63 -12.25 7.12
N ALA A 67 37.28 -12.27 5.84
CA ALA A 67 35.96 -11.83 5.39
C ALA A 67 34.83 -12.73 5.89
N GLU A 68 35.07 -14.05 5.98
CA GLU A 68 34.11 -15.02 6.51
C GLU A 68 33.83 -14.78 7.99
N GLU A 69 34.87 -14.54 8.79
CA GLU A 69 34.74 -14.19 10.22
C GLU A 69 34.00 -12.86 10.43
N ARG A 70 34.24 -11.88 9.54
CA ARG A 70 33.62 -10.53 9.62
C ARG A 70 32.19 -10.47 9.07
N GLY A 71 31.88 -11.35 8.14
CA GLY A 71 30.69 -11.30 7.28
C GLY A 71 30.79 -10.27 6.13
N SER A 72 31.97 -9.75 5.83
CA SER A 72 32.20 -8.84 4.70
C SER A 72 33.68 -8.76 4.30
N ARG A 73 33.95 -8.69 2.99
CA ARG A 73 35.30 -8.41 2.45
C ARG A 73 35.72 -6.95 2.60
N TRP A 74 34.75 -6.05 2.73
CA TRP A 74 35.00 -4.61 2.85
C TRP A 74 35.27 -4.24 4.31
N CYS A 75 36.34 -3.49 4.55
CA CYS A 75 36.66 -2.87 5.83
C CYS A 75 36.85 -1.37 5.64
N GLU A 76 35.81 -0.61 5.94
CA GLU A 76 35.84 0.85 5.86
C GLU A 76 36.76 1.44 6.95
N LEU A 77 37.60 2.38 6.52
CA LEU A 77 38.56 3.08 7.39
C LEU A 77 38.10 4.51 7.67
N ALA A 78 37.68 5.24 6.63
CA ALA A 78 37.22 6.62 6.73
C ALA A 78 36.13 6.91 5.69
N ALA A 79 35.30 7.92 5.97
CA ALA A 79 34.28 8.42 5.06
C ALA A 79 34.26 9.95 5.06
N TRP A 80 33.94 10.54 3.91
CA TRP A 80 33.81 11.98 3.69
C TRP A 80 32.39 12.25 3.14
N PRO A 81 31.43 12.59 4.01
CA PRO A 81 30.05 12.87 3.59
C PRO A 81 29.97 14.25 2.95
N ASP A 82 29.63 14.28 1.67
CA ASP A 82 29.40 15.51 0.93
C ASP A 82 28.62 15.20 -0.35
N PRO A 83 27.49 15.87 -0.65
CA PRO A 83 26.74 15.65 -1.87
C PRO A 83 27.54 15.99 -3.15
N ASP A 84 28.56 16.86 -3.05
CA ASP A 84 29.46 17.15 -4.16
C ASP A 84 30.54 16.07 -4.28
N GLN A 85 30.41 15.25 -5.34
CA GLN A 85 31.31 14.15 -5.64
C GLN A 85 32.74 14.60 -5.93
N GLU A 86 32.94 15.83 -6.39
CA GLU A 86 34.27 16.32 -6.79
C GLU A 86 35.04 16.89 -5.61
N GLN A 87 34.35 17.45 -4.60
CA GLN A 87 34.96 18.20 -3.49
C GLN A 87 36.05 17.42 -2.73
N TYR A 88 35.83 16.13 -2.46
CA TYR A 88 36.77 15.29 -1.70
C TYR A 88 37.53 14.27 -2.54
N LEU A 89 37.30 14.23 -3.86
CA LEU A 89 37.87 13.21 -4.73
C LEU A 89 39.40 13.16 -4.68
N ASP A 90 40.05 14.32 -4.74
CA ASP A 90 41.51 14.41 -4.73
C ASP A 90 42.09 14.04 -3.36
N LEU A 91 41.46 14.49 -2.28
CA LEU A 91 41.84 14.14 -0.90
C LEU A 91 41.75 12.63 -0.68
N VAL A 92 40.67 12.00 -1.14
CA VAL A 92 40.44 10.55 -1.02
C VAL A 92 41.45 9.76 -1.84
N LYS A 93 41.76 10.22 -3.06
CA LYS A 93 42.81 9.65 -3.91
C LYS A 93 44.19 9.75 -3.26
N GLU A 94 44.52 10.89 -2.68
CA GLU A 94 45.78 11.11 -1.99
C GLU A 94 45.91 10.22 -0.75
N ALA A 95 44.87 10.20 0.10
CA ALA A 95 44.84 9.36 1.30
C ALA A 95 44.96 7.87 0.95
N GLY A 96 44.25 7.42 -0.08
CA GLY A 96 44.29 6.04 -0.56
C GLY A 96 45.65 5.65 -1.16
N ARG A 97 46.26 6.51 -1.98
CA ARG A 97 47.63 6.31 -2.50
C ARG A 97 48.66 6.26 -1.37
N GLY A 98 48.58 7.18 -0.41
CA GLY A 98 49.47 7.20 0.74
C GLY A 98 49.40 5.91 1.56
N LEU A 99 48.19 5.43 1.82
CA LEU A 99 47.97 4.17 2.54
C LEU A 99 48.49 2.96 1.74
N SER A 100 48.21 2.90 0.44
CA SER A 100 48.63 1.79 -0.42
C SER A 100 50.15 1.71 -0.56
N THR A 101 50.83 2.85 -0.67
CA THR A 101 52.30 2.93 -0.71
C THR A 101 52.92 2.42 0.60
N VAL A 102 52.34 2.74 1.75
CA VAL A 102 52.87 2.29 3.05
C VAL A 102 52.66 0.78 3.26
N LEU A 103 51.52 0.24 2.84
CA LEU A 103 51.20 -1.19 2.97
C LEU A 103 51.85 -2.05 1.87
N GLY A 104 52.32 -1.45 0.78
CA GLY A 104 52.82 -2.19 -0.38
C GLY A 104 51.71 -3.02 -1.04
N LEU A 105 50.54 -2.40 -1.23
CA LEU A 105 49.33 -3.00 -1.81
C LEU A 105 48.83 -2.18 -2.99
N PRO A 106 48.06 -2.79 -3.92
CA PRO A 106 47.42 -2.04 -4.99
C PRO A 106 46.34 -1.09 -4.45
N PHE A 107 46.17 0.05 -5.13
CA PHE A 107 45.12 1.03 -4.87
C PHE A 107 44.14 1.08 -6.04
N HIS A 108 42.85 1.01 -5.75
CA HIS A 108 41.79 1.13 -6.75
C HIS A 108 40.78 2.22 -6.36
N VAL A 109 40.38 3.03 -7.34
CA VAL A 109 39.36 4.07 -7.17
C VAL A 109 38.14 3.65 -7.97
N VAL A 110 37.02 3.46 -7.29
CA VAL A 110 35.71 3.20 -7.90
C VAL A 110 35.03 4.55 -8.14
N PRO A 111 34.84 4.99 -9.39
CA PRO A 111 34.20 6.26 -9.67
C PRO A 111 32.72 6.23 -9.24
N PRO A 112 32.10 7.40 -8.99
CA PRO A 112 30.67 7.48 -8.80
C PRO A 112 29.95 6.81 -9.97
N LYS A 113 28.99 5.94 -9.65
CA LYS A 113 28.17 5.34 -10.69
C LYS A 113 27.25 6.44 -11.21
N GLU A 114 27.35 6.75 -12.50
CA GLU A 114 26.37 7.63 -13.14
C GLU A 114 24.97 7.12 -12.77
N PRO A 115 24.03 8.01 -12.38
CA PRO A 115 22.68 7.61 -12.09
C PRO A 115 22.09 6.96 -13.34
N GLN A 116 22.09 5.63 -13.36
CA GLN A 116 21.45 4.88 -14.44
C GLN A 116 20.00 5.36 -14.48
N PRO A 117 19.48 5.78 -15.65
CA PRO A 117 18.08 6.12 -15.78
C PRO A 117 17.28 4.98 -15.21
N ALA A 118 16.44 5.27 -14.21
CA ALA A 118 15.57 4.25 -13.66
C ALA A 118 14.79 3.63 -14.83
N PRO A 119 14.64 2.30 -14.89
CA PRO A 119 13.83 1.68 -15.93
C PRO A 119 12.44 2.34 -15.91
N PRO A 120 11.84 2.60 -17.08
CA PRO A 120 10.53 3.25 -17.13
C PRO A 120 9.54 2.44 -16.30
N PRO A 121 8.67 3.11 -15.53
CA PRO A 121 7.72 2.41 -14.68
C PRO A 121 6.84 1.51 -15.57
N PRO A 122 6.48 0.31 -15.08
CA PRO A 122 5.66 -0.61 -15.87
C PRO A 122 4.34 0.07 -16.28
N PRO A 123 3.76 -0.25 -17.45
CA PRO A 123 2.48 0.32 -17.84
C PRO A 123 1.39 -0.09 -16.84
N LEU A 124 0.39 0.78 -16.64
CA LEU A 124 -0.79 0.41 -15.87
C LEU A 124 -1.59 -0.66 -16.62
N PRO A 125 -2.34 -1.52 -15.90
CA PRO A 125 -3.20 -2.51 -16.53
C PRO A 125 -4.25 -1.83 -17.40
N ASP A 126 -4.56 -2.46 -18.53
CA ASP A 126 -5.59 -1.98 -19.44
C ASP A 126 -6.97 -1.97 -18.76
N LEU A 127 -7.78 -0.97 -19.11
CA LEU A 127 -9.16 -0.89 -18.68
C LEU A 127 -10.05 -1.76 -19.60
N PRO A 128 -11.12 -2.40 -19.09
CA PRO A 128 -11.73 -2.19 -17.78
C PRO A 128 -11.10 -3.01 -16.64
N ILE A 129 -11.06 -2.42 -15.45
CA ILE A 129 -10.58 -3.08 -14.22
C ILE A 129 -11.74 -3.20 -13.23
N SER A 130 -11.99 -4.41 -12.71
CA SER A 130 -13.04 -4.65 -11.71
C SER A 130 -12.43 -4.93 -10.35
N SER A 131 -13.02 -4.39 -9.29
CA SER A 131 -12.71 -4.76 -7.91
C SER A 131 -14.00 -4.85 -7.09
N GLY A 132 -14.32 -6.06 -6.63
CA GLY A 132 -15.59 -6.37 -5.97
C GLY A 132 -16.83 -5.99 -6.78
N LEU A 133 -17.54 -4.94 -6.35
CA LEU A 133 -18.80 -4.48 -6.96
C LEU A 133 -18.63 -3.21 -7.80
N TRP A 134 -17.38 -2.85 -8.13
CA TRP A 134 -17.06 -1.67 -8.93
C TRP A 134 -16.21 -2.05 -10.12
N THR A 135 -16.45 -1.39 -11.25
CA THR A 135 -15.67 -1.53 -12.47
C THR A 135 -15.28 -0.17 -12.98
N LEU A 136 -13.99 0.07 -13.17
CA LEU A 136 -13.44 1.28 -13.79
C LEU A 136 -13.39 1.07 -15.29
N GLU A 137 -14.10 1.90 -16.04
CA GLU A 137 -14.22 1.86 -17.50
C GLU A 137 -13.82 3.23 -18.09
N PRO A 138 -13.15 3.28 -19.25
CA PRO A 138 -12.91 4.52 -19.97
C PRO A 138 -14.15 4.87 -20.81
N VAL A 139 -14.52 6.16 -20.85
CA VAL A 139 -15.63 6.63 -21.70
C VAL A 139 -15.16 6.73 -23.14
N LYS A 140 -15.68 5.86 -24.01
CA LYS A 140 -15.36 5.87 -25.44
C LYS A 140 -16.10 7.00 -26.17
N MET A 141 -15.51 7.48 -27.27
CA MET A 141 -16.18 8.46 -28.13
C MET A 141 -17.53 7.90 -28.64
N GLY A 142 -18.58 8.72 -28.54
CA GLY A 142 -19.93 8.36 -28.99
C GLY A 142 -20.77 7.55 -27.99
N GLU A 143 -20.20 7.10 -26.87
CA GLU A 143 -20.98 6.48 -25.81
C GLU A 143 -21.68 7.55 -24.96
N THR A 144 -23.01 7.64 -25.09
CA THR A 144 -23.82 8.27 -24.06
C THR A 144 -23.92 7.30 -22.89
N SER A 145 -23.60 7.77 -21.67
CA SER A 145 -23.58 6.89 -20.49
C SER A 145 -24.85 6.05 -20.41
N LYS A 146 -24.69 4.72 -20.33
CA LYS A 146 -25.78 3.73 -20.29
C LYS A 146 -26.85 3.98 -19.20
N LYS A 147 -26.65 4.94 -18.29
CA LYS A 147 -27.52 5.22 -17.14
C LYS A 147 -27.93 6.69 -16.98
N GLY A 148 -27.75 7.52 -18.03
CA GLY A 148 -28.16 8.93 -18.02
C GLY A 148 -27.27 9.85 -17.18
N THR A 149 -26.09 9.39 -16.77
CA THR A 149 -25.06 10.23 -16.15
C THR A 149 -24.37 11.04 -17.25
N PRO A 150 -24.20 12.37 -17.11
CA PRO A 150 -23.47 13.15 -18.10
C PRO A 150 -21.99 12.75 -18.06
N VAL A 151 -21.50 12.16 -19.15
CA VAL A 151 -20.09 11.76 -19.31
C VAL A 151 -19.57 12.28 -20.64
N GLN A 152 -18.28 12.60 -20.70
CA GLN A 152 -17.58 13.07 -21.88
C GLN A 152 -16.50 12.07 -22.30
N PRO A 153 -16.16 11.97 -23.60
CA PRO A 153 -15.06 11.13 -24.06
C PRO A 153 -13.75 11.46 -23.33
N GLY A 154 -13.00 10.42 -22.96
CA GLY A 154 -11.74 10.57 -22.22
C GLY A 154 -11.87 10.64 -20.70
N GLN A 155 -13.10 10.73 -20.15
CA GLN A 155 -13.32 10.56 -18.72
C GLN A 155 -13.19 9.09 -18.31
N LEU A 156 -12.86 8.86 -17.04
CA LEU A 156 -12.92 7.53 -16.42
C LEU A 156 -14.18 7.42 -15.58
N VAL A 157 -14.82 6.26 -15.60
CA VAL A 157 -16.07 6.03 -14.89
C VAL A 157 -16.00 4.75 -14.08
N LEU A 158 -16.16 4.90 -12.78
CA LEU A 158 -16.41 3.79 -11.86
C LEU A 158 -17.90 3.48 -11.84
N VAL A 159 -18.28 2.33 -12.37
CA VAL A 159 -19.65 1.84 -12.42
C VAL A 159 -19.87 0.78 -11.36
N ARG A 160 -20.92 0.95 -10.56
CA ARG A 160 -21.34 -0.10 -9.62
C ARG A 160 -22.03 -1.25 -10.34
N SER A 161 -21.63 -2.47 -10.03
CA SER A 161 -22.16 -3.69 -10.62
C SER A 161 -23.66 -3.84 -10.34
N GLY A 162 -24.40 -4.38 -11.32
CA GLY A 162 -25.83 -4.68 -11.15
C GLY A 162 -26.11 -5.75 -10.10
N GLN A 163 -25.11 -6.58 -9.77
CA GLN A 163 -25.21 -7.62 -8.75
C GLN A 163 -25.52 -7.04 -7.37
N TRP A 164 -24.94 -5.88 -7.02
CA TRP A 164 -25.25 -5.19 -5.76
C TRP A 164 -26.74 -4.88 -5.61
N MET A 165 -27.34 -4.32 -6.67
CA MET A 165 -28.76 -3.97 -6.69
C MET A 165 -29.63 -5.22 -6.58
N ARG A 166 -29.27 -6.29 -7.31
CA ARG A 166 -29.97 -7.58 -7.24
C ARG A 166 -29.92 -8.17 -5.83
N GLN A 167 -28.76 -8.16 -5.16
CA GLN A 167 -28.63 -8.66 -3.79
C GLN A 167 -29.49 -7.87 -2.80
N LYS A 168 -29.54 -6.53 -2.92
CA LYS A 168 -30.39 -5.68 -2.08
C LYS A 168 -31.87 -5.92 -2.33
N LEU A 169 -32.28 -6.04 -3.60
CA LEU A 169 -33.67 -6.29 -3.96
C LEU A 169 -34.13 -7.69 -3.52
N MET A 170 -33.31 -8.73 -3.72
CA MET A 170 -33.63 -10.09 -3.27
C MET A 170 -33.78 -10.15 -1.74
N ARG A 171 -32.94 -9.42 -0.99
CA ARG A 171 -33.10 -9.30 0.46
C ARG A 171 -34.39 -8.58 0.85
N ALA A 172 -34.75 -7.50 0.15
CA ALA A 172 -36.01 -6.80 0.39
C ALA A 172 -37.23 -7.68 0.06
N LEU A 173 -37.19 -8.42 -1.04
CA LEU A 173 -38.24 -9.38 -1.41
C LEU A 173 -38.36 -10.50 -0.37
N TRP A 174 -37.24 -10.99 0.17
CA TRP A 174 -37.24 -11.99 1.24
C TRP A 174 -37.91 -11.47 2.52
N TYR A 175 -37.60 -10.24 2.94
CA TYR A 175 -38.26 -9.63 4.09
C TYR A 175 -39.74 -9.34 3.83
N LEU A 176 -40.10 -8.94 2.61
CA LEU A 176 -41.49 -8.72 2.21
C LEU A 176 -42.29 -10.03 2.25
N PHE A 177 -41.70 -11.14 1.80
CA PHE A 177 -42.31 -12.47 1.90
C PHE A 177 -42.63 -12.82 3.36
N TRP A 178 -41.65 -12.69 4.27
CA TRP A 178 -41.88 -12.98 5.69
C TRP A 178 -42.89 -12.05 6.34
N LEU A 179 -42.88 -10.77 5.97
CA LEU A 179 -43.87 -9.80 6.43
C LEU A 179 -45.28 -10.29 6.10
N ILE A 180 -45.53 -10.70 4.85
CA ILE A 180 -46.84 -11.20 4.42
C ILE A 180 -47.24 -12.44 5.22
N VAL A 181 -46.30 -13.38 5.42
CA VAL A 181 -46.55 -14.59 6.23
C VAL A 181 -46.93 -14.24 7.66
N TYR A 182 -46.20 -13.34 8.33
CA TYR A 182 -46.51 -12.93 9.70
C TYR A 182 -47.85 -12.22 9.82
N VAL A 183 -48.22 -11.38 8.84
CA VAL A 183 -49.54 -10.73 8.81
C VAL A 183 -50.64 -11.79 8.68
N ILE A 184 -50.52 -12.73 7.73
CA ILE A 184 -51.51 -13.79 7.52
C ILE A 184 -51.66 -14.64 8.79
N LEU A 185 -50.54 -15.09 9.39
CA LEU A 185 -50.57 -15.88 10.61
C LEU A 185 -51.21 -15.11 11.77
N SER A 186 -50.86 -13.84 11.97
CA SER A 186 -51.42 -13.03 13.05
C SER A 186 -52.94 -12.84 12.88
N VAL A 187 -53.39 -12.56 11.65
CA VAL A 187 -54.83 -12.45 11.35
C VAL A 187 -55.54 -13.77 11.55
N ALA A 188 -54.98 -14.88 11.03
CA ALA A 188 -55.56 -16.21 11.19
C ALA A 188 -55.67 -16.63 12.66
N THR A 189 -54.69 -16.27 13.50
CA THR A 189 -54.73 -16.51 14.95
C THR A 189 -55.78 -15.65 15.66
N LEU A 190 -56.04 -14.42 15.19
CA LEU A 190 -57.10 -13.57 15.73
C LEU A 190 -58.50 -14.02 15.31
N THR A 191 -58.66 -14.58 14.12
CA THR A 191 -59.98 -14.96 13.57
C THR A 191 -60.37 -16.40 13.86
N SER A 192 -59.39 -17.29 14.03
CA SER A 192 -59.66 -18.68 14.38
C SER A 192 -59.74 -18.78 15.90
N GLU A 193 -60.82 -19.34 16.42
CA GLU A 193 -60.87 -19.84 17.80
C GLU A 193 -59.93 -21.04 17.91
N ILE A 194 -58.62 -20.78 17.92
CA ILE A 194 -57.63 -21.81 18.21
C ILE A 194 -57.75 -22.07 19.71
N ALA A 195 -58.67 -22.96 20.07
CA ALA A 195 -58.73 -23.57 21.39
C ALA A 195 -57.44 -24.38 21.57
N LEU A 196 -56.35 -23.70 21.95
CA LEU A 196 -55.13 -24.35 22.39
C LEU A 196 -55.53 -25.22 23.59
N PRO A 197 -55.34 -26.55 23.52
CA PRO A 197 -55.68 -27.41 24.65
C PRO A 197 -54.91 -26.89 25.87
N ASN A 198 -55.62 -26.68 26.99
CA ASN A 198 -55.09 -26.28 28.30
C ASN A 198 -54.17 -27.36 28.91
N ALA A 199 -53.25 -27.90 28.12
CA ALA A 199 -52.33 -28.96 28.49
C ALA A 199 -51.12 -28.33 29.19
N GLY A 200 -51.32 -27.90 30.45
CA GLY A 200 -50.36 -27.88 31.57
C GLY A 200 -48.89 -27.46 31.36
N THR A 201 -48.54 -26.84 30.23
CA THR A 201 -47.16 -26.51 29.85
C THR A 201 -46.99 -25.00 29.89
N LEU A 202 -45.87 -24.57 30.48
CA LEU A 202 -45.45 -23.21 30.83
C LEU A 202 -45.28 -22.25 29.62
N LEU A 203 -46.22 -22.23 28.67
CA LEU A 203 -46.20 -21.27 27.58
C LEU A 203 -46.83 -19.94 28.06
N PRO A 204 -46.13 -18.80 27.89
CA PRO A 204 -46.66 -17.48 28.24
C PRO A 204 -47.95 -17.18 27.46
N ASN A 205 -48.84 -16.36 28.05
CA ASN A 205 -50.21 -16.08 27.61
C ASN A 205 -50.36 -16.06 26.06
N PRO A 206 -51.10 -17.01 25.45
CA PRO A 206 -51.21 -17.16 24.00
C PRO A 206 -51.86 -15.95 23.32
N GLU A 207 -52.60 -15.12 24.07
CA GLU A 207 -53.19 -13.87 23.58
C GLU A 207 -52.15 -12.88 23.04
N ILE A 208 -50.89 -12.97 23.47
CA ILE A 208 -49.81 -12.05 23.05
C ILE A 208 -49.27 -12.41 21.65
N LEU A 209 -49.39 -13.67 21.22
CA LEU A 209 -48.81 -14.18 19.97
C LEU A 209 -49.22 -13.40 18.71
N PRO A 210 -50.50 -13.08 18.45
CA PRO A 210 -50.87 -12.32 17.25
C PRO A 210 -50.31 -10.89 17.27
N TYR A 211 -50.23 -10.25 18.45
CA TYR A 211 -49.64 -8.91 18.57
C TYR A 211 -48.13 -8.94 18.33
N LEU A 212 -47.44 -9.97 18.80
CA LEU A 212 -46.01 -10.17 18.52
C LEU A 212 -45.74 -10.39 17.02
N GLY A 213 -46.60 -11.15 16.35
CA GLY A 213 -46.54 -11.35 14.90
C GLY A 213 -46.73 -10.05 14.13
N LEU A 214 -47.71 -9.22 14.50
CA LEU A 214 -47.93 -7.89 13.93
C LEU A 214 -46.75 -6.94 14.20
N ALA A 215 -46.21 -6.91 15.41
CA ALA A 215 -45.03 -6.10 15.75
C ALA A 215 -43.82 -6.50 14.90
N THR A 216 -43.61 -7.80 14.69
CA THR A 216 -42.56 -8.34 13.82
C THR A 216 -42.79 -7.94 12.36
N ALA A 217 -44.03 -7.99 11.87
CA ALA A 217 -44.38 -7.56 10.52
C ALA A 217 -44.10 -6.06 10.31
N VAL A 218 -44.42 -5.20 11.27
CA VAL A 218 -44.10 -3.76 11.22
C VAL A 218 -42.59 -3.55 11.14
N LEU A 219 -41.80 -4.25 11.98
CA LEU A 219 -40.34 -4.17 11.94
C LEU A 219 -39.78 -4.60 10.57
N LEU A 220 -40.28 -5.71 10.01
CA LEU A 220 -39.91 -6.16 8.67
C LEU A 220 -40.29 -5.13 7.61
N GLY A 221 -41.43 -4.45 7.74
CA GLY A 221 -41.87 -3.40 6.83
C GLY A 221 -40.90 -2.22 6.80
N VAL A 222 -40.43 -1.80 7.98
CA VAL A 222 -39.38 -0.77 8.11
C VAL A 222 -38.08 -1.22 7.45
N LEU A 223 -37.68 -2.49 7.62
CA LEU A 223 -36.47 -3.05 6.99
C LEU A 223 -36.58 -3.12 5.45
N VAL A 224 -37.75 -3.49 4.91
CA VAL A 224 -38.01 -3.49 3.46
C VAL A 224 -37.88 -2.08 2.92
N LEU A 225 -38.60 -1.12 3.52
CA LEU A 225 -38.58 0.28 3.09
C LEU A 225 -37.18 0.87 3.18
N GLY A 226 -36.47 0.63 4.28
CA GLY A 226 -35.09 1.08 4.47
C GLY A 226 -34.13 0.53 3.40
N ASN A 227 -34.22 -0.76 3.06
CA ASN A 227 -33.39 -1.34 2.00
C ASN A 227 -33.71 -0.75 0.62
N VAL A 228 -34.99 -0.52 0.30
CA VAL A 228 -35.41 0.09 -0.97
C VAL A 228 -34.93 1.55 -1.05
N ILE A 229 -35.16 2.35 -0.01
CA ILE A 229 -34.69 3.75 0.05
C ILE A 229 -33.17 3.80 -0.12
N HIS A 230 -32.43 2.99 0.64
CA HIS A 230 -30.98 2.92 0.53
C HIS A 230 -30.52 2.52 -0.88
N ALA A 231 -31.22 1.59 -1.54
CA ALA A 231 -30.93 1.20 -2.92
C ALA A 231 -31.18 2.33 -3.93
N LEU A 232 -32.22 3.14 -3.72
CA LEU A 232 -32.58 4.26 -4.59
C LEU A 232 -31.61 5.45 -4.46
N ILE A 233 -31.15 5.76 -3.25
CA ILE A 233 -30.25 6.90 -3.00
C ILE A 233 -28.76 6.55 -3.19
N ALA A 234 -28.42 5.27 -3.28
CA ALA A 234 -27.04 4.83 -3.39
C ALA A 234 -26.35 5.39 -4.64
N ILE A 235 -25.07 5.71 -4.48
CA ILE A 235 -24.18 6.07 -5.58
C ILE A 235 -24.05 4.86 -6.51
N LYS A 236 -24.29 5.11 -7.81
CA LYS A 236 -24.25 4.12 -8.89
C LYS A 236 -23.04 4.30 -9.80
N THR A 237 -22.58 5.55 -9.92
CA THR A 237 -21.55 5.95 -10.86
C THR A 237 -20.68 7.01 -10.21
N ILE A 238 -19.37 6.87 -10.33
CA ILE A 238 -18.39 7.91 -9.96
C ILE A 238 -17.63 8.26 -11.24
N VAL A 239 -17.60 9.54 -11.59
CA VAL A 239 -16.96 10.06 -12.81
C VAL A 239 -15.69 10.79 -12.39
N ILE A 240 -14.58 10.45 -13.01
CA ILE A 240 -13.28 11.07 -12.85
C ILE A 240 -12.98 11.79 -14.16
N ASP A 241 -12.87 13.11 -14.08
CA ASP A 241 -12.62 13.97 -15.21
C ASP A 241 -11.17 14.46 -15.18
N PRO A 242 -10.30 13.96 -16.08
CA PRO A 242 -8.91 14.38 -16.13
C PRO A 242 -8.73 15.82 -16.63
N THR A 243 -9.67 16.32 -17.45
CA THR A 243 -9.60 17.67 -18.02
C THR A 243 -9.95 18.72 -16.97
N SER A 244 -11.09 18.55 -16.29
CA SER A 244 -11.49 19.46 -15.20
C SER A 244 -10.80 19.14 -13.87
N ARG A 245 -10.03 18.04 -13.82
CA ARG A 245 -9.36 17.54 -12.62
C ARG A 245 -10.34 17.47 -11.45
N SER A 246 -11.44 16.76 -11.65
CA SER A 246 -12.49 16.62 -10.65
C SER A 246 -13.06 15.21 -10.59
N ILE A 247 -13.60 14.86 -9.42
CA ILE A 247 -14.26 13.59 -9.17
C ILE A 247 -15.68 13.85 -8.67
N SER A 248 -16.67 13.21 -9.27
CA SER A 248 -18.08 13.44 -8.97
C SER A 248 -18.84 12.12 -8.83
N ALA A 249 -19.74 12.03 -7.86
CA ALA A 249 -20.63 10.88 -7.72
C ALA A 249 -22.07 11.17 -8.11
N TYR A 250 -22.70 10.16 -8.69
CA TYR A 250 -24.06 10.22 -9.19
C TYR A 250 -24.92 9.05 -8.68
N ALA A 251 -26.16 9.38 -8.34
CA ALA A 251 -27.25 8.42 -8.16
C ALA A 251 -28.20 8.53 -9.36
N GLY A 252 -27.82 7.90 -10.48
CA GLY A 252 -28.51 8.07 -11.76
C GLY A 252 -28.17 9.41 -12.41
N LYS A 253 -29.17 10.28 -12.60
CA LYS A 253 -29.00 11.64 -13.17
C LYS A 253 -28.60 12.69 -12.12
N SER A 254 -28.87 12.43 -10.85
CA SER A 254 -28.62 13.38 -9.77
C SER A 254 -27.17 13.29 -9.28
N ARG A 255 -26.43 14.41 -9.38
CA ARG A 255 -25.11 14.57 -8.77
C ARG A 255 -25.25 14.69 -7.26
N LYS A 256 -24.56 13.82 -6.51
CA LYS A 256 -24.60 13.78 -5.04
C LYS A 256 -23.49 14.60 -4.41
N TRP A 257 -22.30 14.55 -5.00
CA TRP A 257 -21.15 15.34 -4.57
C TRP A 257 -20.16 15.50 -5.72
N GLN A 258 -19.28 16.50 -5.58
CA GLN A 258 -18.14 16.76 -6.46
C GLN A 258 -16.98 17.25 -5.61
N GLN A 259 -15.76 16.81 -5.91
CA GLN A 259 -14.51 17.30 -5.35
C GLN A 259 -13.57 17.72 -6.48
N SER A 260 -12.83 18.82 -6.27
CA SER A 260 -11.90 19.38 -7.24
C SER A 260 -10.45 19.18 -6.79
N VAL A 261 -9.51 19.03 -7.73
CA VAL A 261 -8.10 18.76 -7.39
C VAL A 261 -7.43 19.79 -6.47
N PRO A 262 -7.72 21.11 -6.51
CA PRO A 262 -7.18 22.03 -5.52
C PRO A 262 -7.43 21.60 -4.06
N ASP A 263 -8.52 20.86 -3.81
CA ASP A 263 -8.87 20.34 -2.50
C ASP A 263 -8.23 18.97 -2.21
N ILE A 264 -7.82 18.23 -3.24
CA ILE A 264 -7.30 16.85 -3.16
C ILE A 264 -5.78 16.88 -3.07
N GLN A 265 -5.24 16.57 -1.89
CA GLN A 265 -3.80 16.47 -1.67
C GLN A 265 -3.24 15.13 -2.15
N SER A 266 -3.97 14.04 -1.94
CA SER A 266 -3.54 12.70 -2.37
C SER A 266 -4.70 11.71 -2.41
N ILE A 267 -4.48 10.58 -3.08
CA ILE A 267 -5.39 9.42 -3.09
C ILE A 267 -4.83 8.37 -2.13
N TYR A 268 -5.70 7.76 -1.34
CA TYR A 268 -5.35 6.64 -0.46
C TYR A 268 -6.10 5.39 -0.90
N VAL A 269 -5.36 4.30 -1.08
CA VAL A 269 -5.88 2.95 -1.22
C VAL A 269 -5.60 2.23 0.08
N SER A 270 -6.64 1.99 0.88
CA SER A 270 -6.50 1.26 2.15
C SER A 270 -6.95 -0.18 1.97
N GLU A 271 -6.11 -1.15 2.32
CA GLU A 271 -6.45 -2.58 2.23
C GLU A 271 -6.13 -3.33 3.51
N MET A 272 -7.05 -4.20 3.93
CA MET A 272 -6.84 -5.15 5.00
C MET A 272 -6.44 -6.51 4.43
N VAL A 273 -5.22 -6.94 4.74
CA VAL A 273 -4.59 -8.15 4.21
C VAL A 273 -4.30 -9.17 5.32
N LYS A 274 -4.47 -10.45 5.03
CA LYS A 274 -4.13 -11.53 5.96
C LYS A 274 -2.62 -11.73 6.06
N LYS A 275 -2.07 -11.83 7.28
CA LYS A 275 -0.62 -11.99 7.52
C LYS A 275 0.02 -13.24 6.88
N LYS A 276 -0.70 -14.37 6.83
CA LYS A 276 -0.13 -15.71 6.55
C LYS A 276 -0.43 -16.29 5.15
N SER A 277 -1.06 -15.53 4.25
CA SER A 277 -1.38 -16.07 2.91
C SER A 277 -0.30 -15.69 1.90
N ASN A 278 0.25 -16.71 1.20
CA ASN A 278 1.13 -16.50 0.04
C ASN A 278 0.41 -15.73 -1.09
N ASP A 279 -0.92 -15.77 -1.11
CA ASP A 279 -1.77 -14.97 -1.99
C ASP A 279 -2.65 -14.01 -1.16
N PRO A 280 -2.45 -12.68 -1.21
CA PRO A 280 -3.26 -11.73 -0.46
C PRO A 280 -4.70 -11.74 -0.96
N THR A 281 -5.56 -12.49 -0.29
CA THR A 281 -6.98 -12.12 -0.28
C THR A 281 -7.10 -10.79 0.45
N VAL A 282 -7.53 -9.75 -0.27
CA VAL A 282 -7.89 -8.47 0.34
C VAL A 282 -9.28 -8.68 0.94
N GLU A 283 -9.38 -8.67 2.28
CA GLU A 283 -10.67 -8.87 2.96
C GLU A 283 -11.55 -7.63 2.85
N HIS A 284 -10.91 -6.46 2.93
CA HIS A 284 -11.55 -5.16 2.90
C HIS A 284 -10.62 -4.20 2.19
N GLY A 285 -11.18 -3.40 1.29
CA GLY A 285 -10.46 -2.38 0.58
C GLY A 285 -11.31 -1.13 0.41
N GLU A 286 -10.70 0.04 0.44
CA GLU A 286 -11.37 1.31 0.18
C GLU A 286 -10.45 2.31 -0.50
N ILE A 287 -11.06 3.24 -1.24
CA ILE A 287 -10.38 4.39 -1.84
C ILE A 287 -10.91 5.64 -1.17
N ASN A 288 -9.99 6.45 -0.65
CA ASN A 288 -10.27 7.70 0.02
C ASN A 288 -9.49 8.84 -0.66
N LEU A 289 -10.09 10.03 -0.72
CA LEU A 289 -9.38 11.27 -1.06
C LEU A 289 -8.87 11.87 0.24
N HIS A 290 -7.58 12.16 0.31
CA HIS A 290 -7.02 13.00 1.35
C HIS A 290 -7.16 14.45 0.89
N LEU A 291 -8.01 15.19 1.60
CA LEU A 291 -8.29 16.59 1.35
C LEU A 291 -7.41 17.48 2.24
N GLY A 292 -7.30 18.76 1.88
CA GLY A 292 -6.63 19.76 2.70
C GLY A 292 -7.08 19.76 4.17
N GLY A 293 -6.12 19.96 5.09
CA GLY A 293 -6.38 20.02 6.53
C GLY A 293 -6.58 18.66 7.21
N GLY A 294 -6.04 17.57 6.64
CA GLY A 294 -6.07 16.23 7.24
C GLY A 294 -7.44 15.55 7.15
N LYS A 295 -8.34 16.05 6.30
CA LYS A 295 -9.67 15.47 6.12
C LYS A 295 -9.62 14.34 5.10
N PHE A 296 -10.38 13.29 5.34
CA PHE A 296 -10.52 12.19 4.38
C PHE A 296 -11.95 12.15 3.86
N PHE A 297 -12.10 11.94 2.55
CA PHE A 297 -13.38 11.80 1.88
C PHE A 297 -13.47 10.42 1.22
N HIS A 298 -14.42 9.62 1.68
CA HIS A 298 -14.61 8.27 1.18
C HIS A 298 -15.19 8.26 -0.24
N VAL A 299 -14.52 7.57 -1.16
CA VAL A 299 -14.94 7.47 -2.57
C VAL A 299 -15.69 6.17 -2.81
N MET A 300 -15.05 5.06 -2.49
CA MET A 300 -15.62 3.74 -2.68
C MET A 300 -15.04 2.71 -1.72
N GLN A 301 -15.83 1.67 -1.49
CA GLN A 301 -15.46 0.51 -0.70
C GLN A 301 -15.63 -0.76 -1.54
N GLN A 302 -14.66 -1.64 -1.45
CA GLN A 302 -14.71 -3.02 -1.91
C GLN A 302 -15.70 -3.80 -1.04
N GLY A 303 -16.83 -4.19 -1.62
CA GLY A 303 -17.94 -4.79 -0.86
C GLY A 303 -17.77 -6.27 -0.50
N GLN A 304 -16.80 -6.96 -1.09
CA GLN A 304 -16.54 -8.39 -0.89
C GLN A 304 -15.03 -8.64 -0.97
N ALA A 305 -14.57 -9.67 -0.27
CA ALA A 305 -13.19 -10.12 -0.37
C ALA A 305 -12.87 -10.50 -1.84
N ASP A 306 -11.72 -10.06 -2.33
CA ASP A 306 -11.31 -10.27 -3.72
C ASP A 306 -10.05 -11.14 -3.73
N THR A 307 -10.08 -12.20 -4.53
CA THR A 307 -8.92 -13.07 -4.75
C THR A 307 -8.16 -12.43 -5.91
N ASN A 308 -7.08 -11.71 -5.58
CA ASN A 308 -6.25 -10.93 -6.53
C ASN A 308 -5.46 -11.81 -7.52
N ASP A 309 -6.04 -12.94 -7.94
CA ASP A 309 -5.39 -13.96 -8.76
C ASP A 309 -5.09 -13.44 -10.16
N THR A 310 -5.94 -12.54 -10.67
CA THR A 310 -5.76 -11.88 -11.97
C THR A 310 -5.23 -10.44 -11.85
N ALA A 311 -4.87 -10.01 -10.64
CA ALA A 311 -4.22 -8.72 -10.45
C ALA A 311 -2.78 -8.76 -10.99
N PRO A 312 -2.24 -7.62 -11.45
CA PRO A 312 -0.83 -7.53 -11.80
C PRO A 312 0.03 -7.95 -10.62
N ARG A 313 1.03 -8.80 -10.87
CA ARG A 313 1.96 -9.25 -9.84
C ARG A 313 3.31 -8.61 -10.08
N SER A 314 3.62 -7.56 -9.31
CA SER A 314 5.00 -7.09 -9.22
C SER A 314 5.88 -8.11 -8.48
N ALA A 315 7.14 -8.20 -8.90
CA ALA A 315 8.18 -8.94 -8.20
C ALA A 315 8.47 -8.36 -6.80
N ASN A 316 8.24 -7.06 -6.62
CA ASN A 316 8.49 -6.34 -5.37
C ASN A 316 7.27 -6.41 -4.45
N LYS A 317 7.07 -7.56 -3.79
CA LYS A 317 6.02 -7.68 -2.76
C LYS A 317 6.44 -6.93 -1.48
N PRO A 318 5.62 -6.01 -0.94
CA PRO A 318 5.92 -5.38 0.34
C PRO A 318 5.98 -6.46 1.43
N ARG A 319 6.95 -6.34 2.34
CA ARG A 319 7.07 -7.24 3.50
C ARG A 319 5.87 -7.00 4.42
N ARG A 320 4.94 -7.94 4.47
CA ARG A 320 3.72 -7.89 5.30
C ARG A 320 4.00 -8.28 6.75
N GLN A 321 4.86 -7.52 7.41
CA GLN A 321 5.23 -7.77 8.81
C GLN A 321 4.50 -6.83 9.77
N ALA A 322 4.19 -5.62 9.33
CA ALA A 322 3.48 -4.60 10.09
C ALA A 322 2.59 -3.74 9.17
N ASP A 323 1.67 -3.02 9.79
CA ASP A 323 0.91 -1.95 9.14
C ASP A 323 1.88 -0.91 8.57
N ALA A 324 1.57 -0.42 7.37
CA ALA A 324 2.45 0.53 6.71
C ALA A 324 1.67 1.42 5.72
N ILE A 325 2.03 2.70 5.73
CA ILE A 325 1.62 3.65 4.70
C ILE A 325 2.85 3.90 3.83
N MET A 326 2.71 3.65 2.53
CA MET A 326 3.81 3.80 1.56
C MET A 326 3.29 4.43 0.26
N PRO A 327 4.14 5.13 -0.52
CA PRO A 327 3.74 5.59 -1.84
C PRO A 327 3.30 4.39 -2.68
N LEU A 328 2.14 4.51 -3.34
CA LEU A 328 1.70 3.50 -4.30
C LEU A 328 2.28 3.87 -5.66
N THR A 329 3.14 3.00 -6.18
CA THR A 329 3.77 3.13 -7.50
C THR A 329 3.38 1.94 -8.38
N ARG A 330 3.61 2.05 -9.69
CA ARG A 330 3.21 1.02 -10.67
C ARG A 330 3.91 -0.33 -10.44
N ASP A 331 5.11 -0.31 -9.87
CA ASP A 331 5.88 -1.48 -9.47
C ASP A 331 5.46 -2.06 -8.11
N MET A 332 4.44 -1.51 -7.46
CA MET A 332 3.90 -2.02 -6.19
C MET A 332 2.48 -2.55 -6.33
N LEU A 333 1.99 -2.68 -7.58
CA LEU A 333 0.66 -3.22 -7.86
C LEU A 333 0.57 -4.71 -7.51
N HIS A 334 -0.43 -5.01 -6.68
CA HIS A 334 -0.79 -6.35 -6.22
C HIS A 334 -2.30 -6.61 -6.17
N SER A 335 -3.13 -5.58 -6.38
CA SER A 335 -4.58 -5.72 -6.43
C SER A 335 -5.19 -4.87 -7.55
N HIS A 336 -6.40 -5.23 -7.97
CA HIS A 336 -7.17 -4.39 -8.89
C HIS A 336 -7.56 -3.05 -8.25
N LEU A 337 -7.80 -3.02 -6.94
CA LEU A 337 -8.15 -1.80 -6.22
C LEU A 337 -6.99 -0.78 -6.24
N GLN A 338 -5.76 -1.25 -6.03
CA GLN A 338 -4.55 -0.43 -6.19
C GLN A 338 -4.41 0.09 -7.63
N SER A 339 -4.72 -0.76 -8.62
CA SER A 339 -4.70 -0.36 -10.03
C SER A 339 -5.73 0.73 -10.33
N ILE A 340 -6.95 0.61 -9.79
CA ILE A 340 -8.00 1.63 -9.86
C ILE A 340 -7.53 2.92 -9.20
N GLY A 341 -6.95 2.84 -7.99
CA GLY A 341 -6.41 3.99 -7.27
C GLY A 341 -5.34 4.75 -8.05
N LEU A 342 -4.41 4.04 -8.70
CA LEU A 342 -3.40 4.65 -9.57
C LEU A 342 -4.00 5.31 -10.81
N HIS A 343 -4.95 4.68 -11.49
CA HIS A 343 -5.64 5.31 -12.63
C HIS A 343 -6.35 6.60 -12.23
N ILE A 344 -7.00 6.63 -11.06
CA ILE A 344 -7.64 7.85 -10.52
C ILE A 344 -6.57 8.90 -10.19
N ALA A 345 -5.49 8.51 -9.54
CA ALA A 345 -4.40 9.40 -9.17
C ALA A 345 -3.73 10.04 -10.39
N GLU A 346 -3.47 9.26 -11.45
CA GLU A 346 -2.91 9.76 -12.71
C GLU A 346 -3.86 10.70 -13.43
N ALA A 347 -5.16 10.36 -13.51
CA ALA A 347 -6.17 11.23 -14.10
C ALA A 347 -6.28 12.58 -13.38
N LEU A 348 -6.11 12.60 -12.06
CA LEU A 348 -6.20 13.80 -11.22
C LEU A 348 -4.85 14.52 -11.03
N HIS A 349 -3.74 13.94 -11.51
CA HIS A 349 -2.37 14.40 -11.22
C HIS A 349 -2.09 14.55 -9.70
N ALA A 350 -2.57 13.61 -8.90
CA ALA A 350 -2.37 13.57 -7.45
C ALA A 350 -1.47 12.39 -7.05
N PRO A 351 -0.66 12.48 -5.98
CA PRO A 351 0.07 11.35 -5.46
C PRO A 351 -0.88 10.28 -4.92
N CYS A 352 -0.48 9.01 -5.00
CA CYS A 352 -1.24 7.87 -4.49
C CYS A 352 -0.47 7.19 -3.36
N TRP A 353 -1.17 6.87 -2.28
CA TRP A 353 -0.63 6.18 -1.11
C TRP A 353 -1.36 4.86 -0.90
N TYR A 354 -0.61 3.86 -0.48
CA TYR A 354 -1.11 2.56 -0.08
C TYR A 354 -1.04 2.44 1.45
N ASP A 355 -2.20 2.31 2.09
CA ASP A 355 -2.36 2.06 3.53
C ASP A 355 -2.67 0.58 3.74
N MET A 356 -1.63 -0.19 4.05
CA MET A 356 -1.74 -1.62 4.30
C MET A 356 -1.98 -1.89 5.77
N ARG A 357 -3.07 -2.60 6.08
CA ARG A 357 -3.42 -3.04 7.43
C ARG A 357 -3.41 -4.56 7.52
N ILE A 358 -2.72 -5.11 8.51
CA ILE A 358 -2.56 -6.55 8.67
C ILE A 358 -3.56 -7.06 9.71
N LYS A 359 -4.28 -8.12 9.34
CA LYS A 359 -5.17 -8.86 10.25
C LYS A 359 -4.52 -10.12 10.82
#